data_AF-A0A953KZ49-F1
#
_entry.id   AF-A0A953KZ49-F1
#
_cell.length_a   1.000
_cell.length_b   1.000
_cell.length_c   1.000
_cell.angle_alpha   90.00
_cell.angle_beta   90.00
_cell.angle_gamma   90.00
#
_symmetry.space_group_name_H-M   'P 1'
#
loop_
_entity.id
_entity.type
_entity.pdbx_description
1 polymer ?
#
loop_
_entity_poly.entity_id
_entity_poly.type
_entity_poly.pdbx_seq_one_letter_code
_entity_poly.pdbx_strand_id
1 'polypeptide(L)' 'MDWKVYVEENPAVLSGKPVFKGTRLSVELILQRLGDGYSEEELLGSYPTLKHEHIRAAFAFAASALSASQTVYADEIG' A
#
# COMPACT_ATOMS: atom_id res chain seq x y z
N MET A 1 7.12 10.76 -3.95
CA MET A 1 6.77 9.69 -4.91
C MET A 1 5.28 9.80 -5.19
N ASP A 2 4.85 9.89 -6.44
CA ASP A 2 3.43 9.80 -6.78
C ASP A 2 3.03 8.31 -6.83
N TRP A 3 2.46 7.81 -5.73
CA TRP A 3 2.12 6.39 -5.58
C TRP A 3 0.98 5.95 -6.51
N LYS A 4 0.12 6.88 -6.95
CA LYS A 4 -1.01 6.61 -7.84
C LYS A 4 -0.59 6.17 -9.25
N VAL A 5 0.68 6.40 -9.60
CA VAL A 5 1.27 5.86 -10.83
C VAL A 5 1.36 4.33 -10.77
N TYR A 6 1.57 3.76 -9.58
CA TYR A 6 1.92 2.36 -9.36
C TYR A 6 0.82 1.54 -8.67
N VAL A 7 -0.10 2.21 -7.96
CA VAL A 7 -1.23 1.59 -7.29
C VAL A 7 -2.52 2.04 -7.97
N GLU A 8 -3.45 1.12 -8.15
CA GLU A 8 -4.81 1.41 -8.58
C GLU A 8 -5.81 0.90 -7.56
N GLU A 9 -6.91 1.65 -7.41
CA GLU A 9 -8.06 1.28 -6.62
C GLU A 9 -9.19 1.05 -7.60
N ASN A 10 -9.50 -0.22 -7.87
CA ASN A 10 -10.61 -0.58 -8.74
C ASN A 10 -11.73 -1.19 -7.88
N PRO A 11 -12.89 -0.51 -7.73
CA PRO A 11 -14.02 -1.01 -6.94
C PRO A 11 -14.52 -2.39 -7.38
N ALA A 12 -14.28 -2.76 -8.65
CA ALA A 12 -14.68 -4.05 -9.21
C ALA A 12 -13.65 -5.18 -8.98
N VAL A 13 -12.47 -4.87 -8.43
CA VAL A 13 -11.37 -5.83 -8.23
C VAL A 13 -11.03 -5.92 -6.74
N LEU A 14 -10.92 -7.14 -6.20
CA LEU A 14 -10.56 -7.40 -4.79
C LEU A 14 -11.37 -6.56 -3.77
N SER A 15 -12.66 -6.37 -4.02
CA SER A 15 -13.56 -5.59 -3.15
C SER A 15 -13.12 -4.14 -2.92
N GLY A 16 -12.45 -3.52 -3.91
CA GLY A 16 -11.97 -2.14 -3.82
C GLY A 16 -10.65 -1.97 -3.07
N LYS A 17 -9.96 -3.07 -2.73
CA LYS A 17 -8.63 -2.98 -2.12
C LYS A 17 -7.60 -2.39 -3.11
N PRO A 18 -6.68 -1.52 -2.65
CA PRO A 18 -5.60 -1.01 -3.49
C PRO A 18 -4.67 -2.13 -3.97
N VAL A 19 -4.38 -2.18 -5.26
CA VAL A 19 -3.52 -3.19 -5.91
C VAL A 19 -2.41 -2.54 -6.73
N PHE A 20 -1.27 -3.23 -6.87
CA PHE A 20 -0.21 -2.74 -7.75
C PHE A 20 -0.57 -2.99 -9.22
N LYS A 21 -0.45 -1.95 -10.04
CA LYS A 21 -0.80 -2.01 -11.47
C LYS A 21 -0.01 -3.10 -12.19
N GLY A 22 -0.70 -3.86 -13.03
CA GLY A 22 -0.09 -4.98 -13.76
C GLY A 22 0.24 -6.19 -12.89
N THR A 23 -0.27 -6.23 -11.65
CA THR A 23 -0.14 -7.37 -10.74
C THR A 23 -1.51 -7.75 -10.16
N ARG A 24 -1.59 -8.87 -9.45
CA ARG A 24 -2.76 -9.24 -8.63
C ARG A 24 -2.47 -9.13 -7.13
N LEU A 25 -1.46 -8.33 -6.77
CA LEU A 25 -0.97 -8.18 -5.41
C LEU A 25 -1.59 -6.91 -4.80
N SER A 26 -2.19 -7.05 -3.62
CA SER A 26 -2.68 -5.89 -2.88
C SER A 26 -1.52 -5.17 -2.17
N VAL A 27 -1.70 -3.86 -1.96
CA VAL A 27 -0.76 -3.06 -1.15
C VAL A 27 -0.69 -3.60 0.28
N GLU A 28 -1.84 -3.99 0.83
CA GLU A 28 -1.97 -4.61 2.15
C GLU A 28 -1.11 -5.88 2.29
N LEU A 29 -1.14 -6.79 1.30
CA LEU A 29 -0.37 -8.03 1.35
C LEU A 29 1.14 -7.74 1.48
N ILE A 30 1.65 -6.80 0.70
CA ILE A 30 3.08 -6.47 0.71
C ILE A 30 3.46 -5.81 2.03
N LEU A 31 2.65 -4.89 2.55
CA LEU A 31 2.88 -4.28 3.86
C LEU A 31 2.81 -5.30 5.00
N GLN A 32 1.90 -6.28 4.94
CA GLN A 32 1.83 -7.37 5.92
C GLN A 32 3.10 -8.21 5.90
N ARG A 33 3.61 -8.59 4.73
CA ARG A 33 4.85 -9.38 4.64
C ARG A 33 6.07 -8.62 5.15
N LEU A 34 6.16 -7.33 4.86
CA LEU A 34 7.18 -6.46 5.45
C LEU A 34 7.05 -6.44 6.99
N GLY A 35 5.82 -6.37 7.51
CA GLY A 35 5.54 -6.45 8.95
C GLY A 35 5.88 -7.81 9.57
N ASP A 36 5.73 -8.90 8.81
CA ASP A 36 6.15 -10.25 9.19
C ASP A 36 7.69 -10.43 9.20
N GLY A 37 8.45 -9.41 8.76
CA GLY A 37 9.92 -9.41 8.75
C GLY A 37 10.56 -9.81 7.43
N TYR A 38 9.79 -9.92 6.34
CA TYR A 38 10.37 -10.17 5.01
C TYR A 38 11.20 -8.97 4.55
N SER A 39 12.36 -9.27 3.96
CA SER A 39 13.18 -8.29 3.23
C SER A 39 12.58 -7.96 1.86
N GLU A 40 12.98 -6.82 1.29
CA GLU A 40 12.61 -6.47 -0.10
C GLU A 40 13.07 -7.54 -1.11
N GLU A 41 14.25 -8.11 -0.90
CA GLU A 41 14.83 -9.14 -1.78
C GLU A 41 13.99 -10.42 -1.78
N GLU A 42 13.55 -10.87 -0.60
CA GLU A 42 12.67 -12.03 -0.46
C GLU A 42 11.31 -11.79 -1.12
N LEU A 43 10.77 -10.58 -1.02
CA LEU A 43 9.52 -10.21 -1.67
C LEU A 43 9.66 -10.23 -3.19
N LEU A 44 10.72 -9.65 -3.74
CA LEU A 44 10.95 -9.62 -5.18
C LEU A 44 11.25 -11.02 -5.73
N GLY A 45 11.91 -11.87 -4.95
CA GLY A 45 12.10 -13.29 -5.29
C GLY A 45 10.80 -14.09 -5.24
N SER A 46 9.93 -13.82 -4.27
CA SER A 46 8.65 -14.54 -4.10
C SER A 46 7.56 -14.08 -5.07
N TYR A 47 7.63 -12.82 -5.52
CA TYR A 47 6.63 -12.20 -6.38
C TYR A 47 7.28 -11.59 -7.63
N PRO A 48 7.45 -12.37 -8.72
CA PRO A 48 8.17 -11.92 -9.92
C PRO A 48 7.59 -10.68 -10.64
N THR A 49 6.31 -10.37 -10.40
CA THR A 49 5.65 -9.19 -10.96
C THR A 49 5.82 -7.95 -10.09
N LEU A 50 6.32 -8.10 -8.86
CA LEU A 50 6.62 -7.01 -7.95
C LEU A 50 7.93 -6.35 -8.38
N LYS A 51 8.03 -5.03 -8.16
CA LYS A 51 9.20 -4.22 -8.49
C LYS A 51 9.51 -3.32 -7.31
N HIS A 52 10.74 -2.83 -7.19
CA HIS A 52 11.11 -1.91 -6.11
C HIS A 52 10.22 -0.66 -6.07
N GLU A 53 9.76 -0.16 -7.23
CA GLU A 53 8.84 0.97 -7.30
C GLU A 53 7.51 0.66 -6.62
N HIS A 54 7.02 -0.57 -6.71
CA HIS A 54 5.79 -1.01 -6.04
C HIS A 54 5.98 -0.98 -4.52
N ILE A 55 7.10 -1.46 -4.00
CA ILE A 55 7.39 -1.44 -2.56
C ILE A 55 7.46 0.01 -2.05
N ARG A 56 8.16 0.90 -2.76
CA ARG A 56 8.20 2.33 -2.43
C ARG A 56 6.81 2.98 -2.50
N ALA A 57 6.00 2.62 -3.49
CA ALA A 57 4.63 3.10 -3.62
C ALA A 57 3.74 2.59 -2.48
N ALA A 58 3.96 1.37 -1.96
CA ALA A 58 3.23 0.83 -0.81
C ALA A 58 3.42 1.70 0.44
N PHE A 59 4.66 2.08 0.75
CA PHE A 59 4.96 2.96 1.87
C PHE A 59 4.38 4.37 1.67
N ALA A 60 4.51 4.93 0.47
CA ALA A 60 3.94 6.24 0.15
C ALA A 60 2.40 6.25 0.23
N PHE A 61 1.76 5.16 -0.22
CA PHE A 61 0.32 4.95 -0.05
C PHE A 61 -0.06 4.90 1.43
N ALA A 62 0.63 4.07 2.24
CA ALA A 62 0.35 3.94 3.67
C ALA A 62 0.50 5.28 4.41
N ALA A 63 1.58 6.03 4.14
CA ALA A 63 1.80 7.36 4.70
C ALA A 63 0.65 8.32 4.31
N SER A 64 0.24 8.33 3.04
CA SER A 64 -0.88 9.14 2.55
C SER A 64 -2.20 8.77 3.22
N ALA A 65 -2.48 7.47 3.41
CA ALA A 65 -3.69 6.98 4.05
C ALA A 65 -3.76 7.36 5.54
N LEU A 66 -2.62 7.28 6.25
CA LEU A 66 -2.52 7.70 7.65
C LEU A 66 -2.63 9.22 7.82
N SER A 67 -2.07 10.01 6.89
CA SER A 67 -2.24 11.47 6.93
C SER A 67 -3.68 11.90 6.64
N ALA A 68 -4.39 11.16 5.78
CA ALA A 68 -5.80 11.43 5.49
C ALA A 68 -6.73 11.04 6.66
N SER A 69 -6.34 10.13 7.55
CA SER A 69 -7.15 9.68 8.68
C SER A 69 -7.02 10.54 9.94
N GLN A 70 -6.29 11.67 9.87
CA GLN A 70 -6.19 12.64 10.96
C GLN A 70 -7.47 13.49 11.05
N THR A 71 -8.59 12.88 11.42
CA THR A 71 -9.73 13.61 11.98
C THR A 71 -9.31 14.06 13.37
N VAL A 72 -8.99 15.35 13.50
CA VAL A 72 -8.78 15.99 14.79
C VAL A 72 -10.08 15.86 15.57
N TYR A 73 -10.10 15.11 16.67
CA TYR A 73 -11.11 15.32 17.71
C TYR A 73 -10.81 16.66 18.37
N ALA A 74 -11.22 17.75 17.71
CA ALA A 74 -11.22 19.10 18.26
C ALA A 74 -12.68 19.51 18.44
N ASP A 75 -13.32 18.94 19.46
CA ASP A 75 -14.26 19.64 20.34
C ASP A 75 -14.69 18.65 21.41
N GLU A 76 -14.46 19.02 22.68
CA GLU A 76 -15.18 18.60 23.89
C GLU A 76 -14.24 18.66 25.10
N ILE A 77 -13.82 19.88 25.44
CA ILE A 77 -13.74 20.29 26.84
C ILE A 77 -13.97 21.79 26.88
N GLY A 78 -15.27 22.13 26.87
CA GLY A 78 -15.78 23.36 27.45
C GLY A 78 -15.82 23.27 28.98
#